data_AF-A0A6I9QK96-F1
#
_entry.id   AF-A0A6I9QK96-F1
#
_cell.length_a   1.000
_cell.length_b   1.000
_cell.length_c   1.000
_cell.angle_alpha   90.00
_cell.angle_beta   90.00
_cell.angle_gamma   90.00
#
_symmetry.space_group_name_H-M   'P 1'
#
loop_
_entity.id
_entity.type
_entity.pdbx_description
1 polymer ?
#
loop_
_entity_poly.entity_id
_entity_poly.type
_entity_poly.pdbx_seq_one_letter_code
_entity_poly.pdbx_strand_id
1 'polypeptide(L)'
;MDESSEKLPASDPNGNDGALPVAADDAGFRVGQRVHAMGNPRRTGTVRYVGAVEGHAGAWVGVDWDDGEGKHDGSVNGVRYFAAAGERSASFVRSKNLSAGISFIEALHLRYRGDSTKEEEDEMYILSTSKKRVSIQLVGKNKVQEKLKHFEELRGASVSYLGVSFVGSSDEINALVPNLEELDLTGNLLSKWQDIGSLCDALPALGVLNLTNNFMEHHVEELPLLKRIHTLVLNNCGMTWKEVEMLKESLTAVEELHLMANKLRTIMPAPSVPVTAFVQGFDNLRLLNLEDNCIDSWDEILKFSYLRSLEQLHLNKNKLKHIYYPANHPSP
;
A
#
# COMPACT_ATOMS: atom_id res chain seq x y z
N MET A 1 77.73 -26.71 -20.42
CA MET A 1 77.46 -27.51 -19.21
C MET A 1 77.09 -26.51 -18.13
N ASP A 2 75.83 -26.29 -17.79
CA ASP A 2 74.61 -27.00 -18.16
C ASP A 2 73.43 -26.05 -17.90
N GLU A 3 72.41 -26.16 -18.76
CA GLU A 3 71.05 -25.68 -18.49
C GLU A 3 70.48 -26.40 -17.26
N SER A 4 69.53 -25.78 -16.54
CA SER A 4 68.23 -26.39 -16.20
C SER A 4 67.46 -25.63 -15.10
N SER A 5 66.27 -25.17 -15.50
CA SER A 5 64.96 -25.15 -14.81
C SER A 5 64.66 -24.27 -13.59
N GLU A 6 63.76 -23.31 -13.86
CA GLU A 6 62.81 -22.67 -12.95
C GLU A 6 61.94 -23.66 -12.16
N LYS A 7 61.64 -23.29 -10.91
CA LYS A 7 60.42 -23.73 -10.21
C LYS A 7 59.95 -22.65 -9.22
N LEU A 8 58.80 -22.05 -9.49
CA LEU A 8 58.05 -21.14 -8.61
C LEU A 8 57.45 -21.92 -7.41
N PRO A 9 57.38 -21.35 -6.19
CA PRO A 9 56.42 -21.75 -5.18
C PRO A 9 55.18 -20.84 -5.18
N ALA A 10 54.04 -21.45 -4.83
CA ALA A 10 52.68 -20.93 -4.93
C ALA A 10 52.39 -19.72 -4.01
N SER A 11 51.50 -18.86 -4.50
CA SER A 11 50.88 -17.75 -3.76
C SER A 11 49.72 -18.23 -2.89
N ASP A 12 49.80 -18.03 -1.58
CA ASP A 12 48.65 -18.02 -0.67
C ASP A 12 47.98 -16.63 -0.71
N PRO A 13 46.69 -16.49 -1.09
CA PRO A 13 45.97 -15.24 -0.98
C PRO A 13 45.05 -15.31 0.25
N ASN A 14 45.51 -14.83 1.40
CA ASN A 14 44.60 -14.53 2.50
C ASN A 14 45.07 -13.30 3.29
N GLY A 15 44.92 -12.13 2.66
CA GLY A 15 44.97 -10.82 3.30
C GLY A 15 43.53 -10.35 3.54
N ASN A 16 43.08 -10.47 4.79
CA ASN A 16 41.77 -10.04 5.26
C ASN A 16 41.80 -8.54 5.60
N ASP A 17 41.39 -7.68 4.66
CA ASP A 17 41.13 -6.26 4.90
C ASP A 17 39.61 -6.00 5.06
N GLY A 18 39.20 -5.77 6.31
CA GLY A 18 38.25 -4.70 6.64
C GLY A 18 36.79 -4.79 6.18
N ALA A 19 36.17 -5.97 6.12
CA ALA A 19 34.71 -6.07 6.12
C ALA A 19 34.19 -6.07 7.57
N LEU A 20 33.41 -5.06 7.96
CA LEU A 20 32.63 -5.08 9.20
C LEU A 20 31.77 -6.35 9.25
N PRO A 21 31.76 -7.11 10.35
CA PRO A 21 31.00 -8.35 10.41
C PRO A 21 29.51 -8.03 10.34
N VAL A 22 28.86 -8.58 9.31
CA VAL A 22 27.41 -8.66 9.17
C VAL A 22 26.92 -9.60 10.27
N ALA A 23 26.53 -9.05 11.41
CA ALA A 23 25.76 -9.77 12.42
C ALA A 23 24.26 -9.64 12.09
N ALA A 24 23.77 -10.50 11.20
CA ALA A 24 22.44 -11.10 11.36
C ALA A 24 22.58 -12.08 12.55
N ASP A 25 21.72 -12.17 13.55
CA ASP A 25 20.26 -12.22 13.61
C ASP A 25 19.83 -11.81 15.04
N ASP A 26 18.62 -11.24 15.18
CA ASP A 26 17.66 -11.43 16.32
C ASP A 26 16.57 -10.34 16.41
N ALA A 27 16.49 -9.41 15.44
CA ALA A 27 15.46 -8.35 15.51
C ALA A 27 14.08 -8.78 14.96
N GLY A 28 13.98 -9.86 14.17
CA GLY A 28 12.74 -10.31 13.52
C GLY A 28 12.21 -9.41 12.40
N PHE A 29 12.90 -8.29 12.10
CA PHE A 29 12.50 -7.31 11.09
C PHE A 29 13.50 -7.27 9.93
N ARG A 30 13.02 -6.92 8.73
CA ARG A 30 13.85 -6.73 7.53
C ARG A 30 13.75 -5.30 7.00
N VAL A 31 14.85 -4.79 6.46
CA VAL A 31 14.84 -3.49 5.75
C VAL A 31 13.86 -3.55 4.58
N GLY A 32 13.06 -2.49 4.42
CA GLY A 32 11.97 -2.41 3.45
C GLY A 32 10.62 -2.88 3.99
N GLN A 33 10.58 -3.64 5.10
CA GLN A 33 9.34 -4.14 5.68
C GLN A 33 8.46 -3.00 6.22
N ARG A 34 7.15 -3.10 5.97
CA ARG A 34 6.13 -2.24 6.58
C ARG A 34 5.82 -2.69 8.00
N VAL A 35 5.74 -1.75 8.93
CA VAL A 35 5.50 -1.99 10.36
C VAL A 35 4.56 -0.94 10.92
N HIS A 36 3.96 -1.23 12.08
CA HIS A 36 3.29 -0.21 12.89
C HIS A 36 3.82 -0.22 14.32
N ALA A 37 3.60 0.89 15.03
CA ALA A 37 3.91 0.96 16.47
C ALA A 37 3.01 -0.02 17.25
N MET A 38 3.60 -0.70 18.24
CA MET A 38 2.82 -1.56 19.15
C MET A 38 1.81 -0.71 19.93
N GLY A 39 0.56 -1.18 19.98
CA GLY A 39 -0.55 -0.47 20.61
C GLY A 39 -1.08 0.74 19.82
N ASN A 40 -0.54 1.03 18.63
CA ASN A 40 -1.06 2.06 17.74
C ASN A 40 -0.93 1.64 16.27
N PRO A 41 -1.90 0.86 15.73
CA PRO A 41 -1.85 0.36 14.35
C PRO A 41 -1.94 1.46 13.28
N ARG A 42 -2.39 2.67 13.66
CA ARG A 42 -2.46 3.84 12.76
C ARG A 42 -1.10 4.49 12.54
N ARG A 43 -0.12 4.23 13.41
CA ARG A 43 1.24 4.77 13.27
C ARG A 43 2.10 3.78 12.51
N THR A 44 2.05 3.88 11.18
CA THR A 44 2.75 3.00 10.23
C THR A 44 4.05 3.63 9.72
N GLY A 45 4.99 2.79 9.31
CA GLY A 45 6.26 3.22 8.74
C GLY A 45 7.01 2.08 8.05
N THR A 46 8.16 2.41 7.47
CA THR A 46 9.06 1.45 6.80
C THR A 46 10.33 1.26 7.62
N VAL A 47 10.72 0.01 7.81
CA VAL A 47 12.04 -0.34 8.38
C VAL A 47 13.14 0.08 7.41
N ARG A 48 14.03 0.96 7.83
CA ARG A 48 15.19 1.44 7.05
C ARG A 48 16.52 0.92 7.56
N TYR A 49 16.58 0.46 8.81
CA TYR A 49 17.80 -0.03 9.43
C TYR A 49 17.49 -1.10 10.47
N VAL A 50 18.33 -2.12 10.56
CA VAL A 50 18.31 -3.13 11.62
C VAL A 50 19.76 -3.37 12.04
N GLY A 51 20.08 -3.10 13.31
CA GLY A 51 21.45 -3.28 13.81
C GLY A 51 21.78 -2.49 15.06
N ALA A 52 23.06 -2.45 15.42
CA ALA A 52 23.56 -1.70 16.57
C ALA A 52 23.61 -0.18 16.27
N VAL A 53 23.34 0.64 17.28
CA VAL A 53 23.45 2.11 17.19
C VAL A 53 24.52 2.56 18.18
N GLU A 54 25.42 3.43 17.74
CA GLU A 54 26.55 3.90 18.51
C GLU A 54 26.08 4.61 19.79
N GLY A 55 26.66 4.23 20.92
CA GLY A 55 26.24 4.73 22.24
C GLY A 55 24.99 4.06 22.80
N HIS A 56 24.40 3.06 22.12
CA HIS A 56 23.21 2.35 22.59
C HIS A 56 23.39 0.83 22.56
N ALA A 57 23.15 0.16 23.69
CA ALA A 57 23.29 -1.29 23.78
C ALA A 57 22.23 -2.06 22.99
N GLY A 58 22.60 -3.22 22.43
CA GLY A 58 21.70 -4.14 21.73
C GLY A 58 21.23 -3.66 20.35
N ALA A 59 20.45 -4.50 19.66
CA ALA A 59 19.91 -4.18 18.34
C ALA A 59 18.75 -3.16 18.40
N TRP A 60 18.67 -2.36 17.36
CA TRP A 60 17.65 -1.35 17.13
C TRP A 60 17.08 -1.49 15.72
N VAL A 61 15.82 -1.09 15.59
CA VAL A 61 15.13 -0.99 14.32
C VAL A 61 14.93 0.49 14.02
N GLY A 62 15.58 0.98 12.98
CA GLY A 62 15.35 2.30 12.42
C GLY A 62 14.11 2.28 11.55
N VAL A 63 13.10 3.05 11.91
CA VAL A 63 11.83 3.18 11.19
C VAL A 63 11.69 4.61 10.68
N ASP A 64 11.26 4.76 9.43
CA ASP A 64 10.85 6.03 8.83
C ASP A 64 9.32 6.07 8.80
N TRP A 65 8.71 6.99 9.56
CA TRP A 65 7.27 7.05 9.79
C TRP A 65 6.55 7.81 8.69
N ASP A 66 5.40 7.30 8.24
CA ASP A 66 4.67 7.90 7.10
C ASP A 66 4.05 9.26 7.46
N ASP A 67 3.70 9.45 8.74
CA ASP A 67 3.18 10.71 9.28
C ASP A 67 4.26 11.79 9.44
N GLY A 68 5.53 11.43 9.28
CA GLY A 68 6.66 12.33 9.48
C GLY A 68 6.97 12.63 10.96
N GLU A 69 6.30 11.98 11.91
CA GLU A 69 6.39 12.24 13.35
C GLU A 69 7.35 11.26 14.05
N GLY A 70 8.64 11.46 13.80
CA GLY A 70 9.76 10.80 14.44
C GLY A 70 10.62 11.76 15.28
N LYS A 71 11.91 11.42 15.40
CA LYS A 71 12.89 12.09 16.26
C LYS A 71 14.09 12.65 15.51
N HIS A 72 14.45 12.06 14.38
CA HIS A 72 15.67 12.36 13.64
C HIS A 72 15.52 12.04 12.15
N ASP A 73 16.57 12.28 11.38
CA ASP A 73 16.66 12.12 9.91
C ASP A 73 17.30 10.78 9.48
N GLY A 74 17.53 9.89 10.45
CA GLY A 74 18.23 8.62 10.26
C GLY A 74 19.69 8.66 10.75
N SER A 75 20.10 9.77 11.37
CA SER A 75 21.38 9.90 12.09
C SER A 75 21.21 10.02 13.61
N VAL A 76 22.22 9.58 14.36
CA VAL A 76 22.33 9.74 15.82
C VAL A 76 23.76 10.14 16.13
N ASN A 77 23.94 11.20 16.94
CA ASN A 77 25.27 11.69 17.38
C ASN A 77 26.27 11.92 16.23
N GLY A 78 25.80 12.37 15.06
CA GLY A 78 26.64 12.63 13.89
C GLY A 78 26.91 11.42 13.00
N VAL A 79 26.47 10.22 13.39
CA VAL A 79 26.59 8.99 12.59
C VAL A 79 25.29 8.74 11.84
N ARG A 80 25.36 8.60 10.51
CA ARG A 80 24.21 8.31 9.65
C ARG A 80 24.07 6.81 9.42
N TYR A 81 22.90 6.27 9.73
CA TYR A 81 22.55 4.86 9.50
C TYR A 81 21.69 4.67 8.26
N PHE A 82 20.79 5.63 8.00
CA PHE A 82 19.96 5.69 6.80
C PHE A 82 19.56 7.13 6.51
N ALA A 83 18.98 7.36 5.34
CA ALA A 83 18.35 8.63 4.98
C ALA A 83 16.82 8.48 5.14
N ALA A 84 16.23 9.28 6.03
CA ALA A 84 14.79 9.33 6.22
C ALA A 84 14.12 10.30 5.25
N ALA A 85 12.79 10.20 5.08
CA ALA A 85 12.01 11.09 4.23
C ALA A 85 12.01 12.56 4.70
N GLY A 86 12.20 12.81 6.00
CA GLY A 86 12.26 14.15 6.58
C GLY A 86 13.20 14.24 7.78
N GLU A 87 13.56 15.47 8.17
CA GLU A 87 14.52 15.74 9.26
C GLU A 87 14.09 15.17 10.62
N ARG A 88 12.79 14.92 10.78
CA ARG A 88 12.21 14.35 11.99
C ARG A 88 11.31 13.16 11.68
N SER A 89 11.38 12.51 10.53
CA SER A 89 10.47 11.40 10.23
C SER A 89 10.91 10.06 10.81
N ALA A 90 12.18 9.91 11.19
CA ALA A 90 12.73 8.63 11.62
C ALA A 90 12.84 8.45 13.13
N SER A 91 12.78 7.20 13.60
CA SER A 91 13.05 6.80 14.99
C SER A 91 13.83 5.49 15.06
N PHE A 92 14.79 5.38 15.97
CA PHE A 92 15.30 4.07 16.43
C PHE A 92 14.41 3.53 17.54
N VAL A 93 13.88 2.32 17.32
CA VAL A 93 12.89 1.68 18.18
C VAL A 93 13.35 0.26 18.52
N ARG A 94 12.94 -0.25 19.69
CA ARG A 94 13.16 -1.67 20.06
C ARG A 94 12.14 -2.55 19.36
N SER A 95 12.53 -3.74 18.92
CA SER A 95 11.66 -4.71 18.26
C SER A 95 10.34 -4.94 19.01
N LYS A 96 10.36 -5.05 20.34
CA LYS A 96 9.15 -5.22 21.18
C LYS A 96 8.12 -4.09 21.11
N ASN A 97 8.50 -2.92 20.59
CA ASN A 97 7.64 -1.76 20.42
C ASN A 97 7.14 -1.62 18.97
N LEU A 98 7.44 -2.59 18.11
CA LEU A 98 7.00 -2.66 16.72
C LEU A 98 6.21 -3.94 16.49
N SER A 99 5.22 -3.86 15.62
CA SER A 99 4.50 -5.00 15.07
C SER A 99 4.94 -5.23 13.63
N ALA A 100 5.27 -6.49 13.31
CA ALA A 100 5.49 -6.94 11.94
C ALA A 100 4.20 -7.08 11.14
N GLY A 101 3.05 -7.01 11.82
CA GLY A 101 1.74 -7.30 11.27
C GLY A 101 1.33 -8.76 11.40
N ILE A 102 0.13 -9.05 10.91
CA ILE A 102 -0.53 -10.37 10.95
C ILE A 102 -0.98 -10.79 9.54
N SER A 103 -1.41 -12.04 9.40
CA SER A 103 -2.03 -12.52 8.16
C SER A 103 -3.46 -11.99 7.99
N PHE A 104 -3.96 -12.00 6.75
CA PHE A 104 -5.35 -11.66 6.47
C PHE A 104 -6.35 -12.55 7.22
N ILE A 105 -6.09 -13.86 7.29
CA ILE A 105 -6.94 -14.83 8.00
C ILE A 105 -6.93 -14.57 9.52
N GLU A 106 -5.77 -14.30 10.11
CA GLU A 106 -5.67 -13.92 11.52
C GLU A 106 -6.46 -12.64 11.80
N ALA A 107 -6.41 -11.66 10.91
CA ALA A 107 -7.18 -10.42 11.05
C ALA A 107 -8.69 -10.67 10.96
N LEU A 108 -9.14 -11.54 10.06
CA LEU A 108 -10.55 -11.98 10.00
C LEU A 108 -10.96 -12.68 11.29
N HIS A 109 -10.13 -13.56 11.83
CA HIS A 109 -10.41 -14.21 13.11
C HIS A 109 -10.42 -13.24 14.28
N LEU A 110 -9.47 -12.31 14.35
CA LEU A 110 -9.42 -11.31 15.42
C LEU A 110 -10.67 -10.42 15.39
N ARG A 111 -11.07 -9.96 14.20
CA ARG A 111 -12.24 -9.09 14.03
C ARG A 111 -13.57 -9.81 14.27
N TYR A 112 -13.73 -11.01 13.71
CA TYR A 112 -15.03 -11.68 13.63
C TYR A 112 -15.19 -12.86 14.59
N ARG A 113 -14.13 -13.34 15.26
CA ARG A 113 -14.23 -14.36 16.33
C ARG A 113 -14.00 -13.83 17.74
N GLY A 114 -13.47 -12.61 17.90
CA GLY A 114 -13.21 -12.01 19.22
C GLY A 114 -14.40 -11.18 19.75
N ASP A 115 -14.34 -10.83 21.04
CA ASP A 115 -15.20 -9.80 21.62
C ASP A 115 -14.70 -8.43 21.11
N SER A 116 -15.48 -7.77 20.25
CA SER A 116 -15.13 -6.44 19.72
C SER A 116 -15.48 -5.32 20.72
N THR A 117 -14.68 -4.27 20.74
CA THR A 117 -15.00 -3.01 21.43
C THR A 117 -15.99 -2.18 20.61
N LYS A 118 -16.71 -1.25 21.26
CA LYS A 118 -17.63 -0.33 20.55
C LYS A 118 -16.94 0.51 19.47
N GLU A 119 -15.67 0.86 19.69
CA GLU A 119 -14.87 1.62 18.73
C GLU A 119 -14.54 0.78 17.49
N GLU A 120 -14.19 -0.50 17.67
CA GLU A 120 -14.01 -1.45 16.57
C GLU A 120 -15.31 -1.77 15.82
N GLU A 121 -16.45 -1.83 16.53
CA GLU A 121 -17.79 -1.95 15.93
C GLU A 121 -18.12 -0.74 15.04
N ASP A 122 -17.77 0.47 15.47
CA ASP A 122 -17.96 1.72 14.70
C ASP A 122 -17.01 1.83 13.50
N GLU A 123 -15.88 1.11 13.51
CA GLU A 123 -14.96 0.98 12.38
C GLU A 123 -15.35 -0.15 11.41
N MET A 124 -16.24 -1.06 11.80
CA MET A 124 -16.68 -2.20 10.97
C MET A 124 -17.70 -1.80 9.88
N TYR A 125 -18.08 -0.53 9.78
CA TYR A 125 -18.95 -0.05 8.70
C TYR A 125 -18.12 0.18 7.43
N ILE A 126 -18.42 -0.58 6.37
CA ILE A 126 -17.89 -0.25 5.04
C ILE A 126 -18.54 1.07 4.60
N LEU A 127 -17.71 2.11 4.47
CA LEU A 127 -18.09 3.32 3.79
C LEU A 127 -18.21 2.97 2.31
N SER A 128 -19.45 2.71 1.84
CA SER A 128 -19.70 2.70 0.41
C SER A 128 -19.18 4.01 -0.17
N THR A 129 -18.51 3.92 -1.31
CA THR A 129 -17.99 5.02 -2.13
C THR A 129 -19.01 6.14 -2.39
N SER A 130 -20.30 5.85 -2.18
CA SER A 130 -21.44 6.76 -2.23
C SER A 130 -21.78 7.53 -0.92
N LYS A 131 -20.94 7.51 0.12
CA LYS A 131 -21.22 8.07 1.47
C LYS A 131 -22.45 7.47 2.17
N LYS A 132 -23.02 6.37 1.66
CA LYS A 132 -23.97 5.56 2.42
C LYS A 132 -23.17 4.69 3.39
N ARG A 133 -23.42 4.87 4.69
CA ARG A 133 -23.13 3.82 5.68
C ARG A 133 -23.93 2.59 5.25
N VAL A 134 -23.28 1.65 4.57
CA VAL A 134 -23.81 0.31 4.48
C VAL A 134 -23.46 -0.28 5.82
N SER A 135 -24.46 -0.37 6.72
CA SER A 135 -24.36 -1.35 7.78
C SER A 135 -24.10 -2.67 7.06
N ILE A 136 -22.92 -3.27 7.21
CA ILE A 136 -22.81 -4.74 7.12
C ILE A 136 -24.03 -5.21 7.89
N GLN A 137 -24.97 -5.91 7.26
CA GLN A 137 -26.26 -6.27 7.85
C GLN A 137 -26.03 -6.77 9.29
N LEU A 138 -26.14 -5.86 10.25
CA LEU A 138 -26.13 -6.12 11.67
C LEU A 138 -27.53 -6.62 11.92
N VAL A 139 -27.80 -7.87 11.52
CA VAL A 139 -28.92 -8.62 12.06
C VAL A 139 -28.66 -8.62 13.56
N GLY A 140 -29.46 -7.82 14.27
CA GLY A 140 -29.12 -7.24 15.56
C GLY A 140 -28.51 -8.22 16.56
N LYS A 141 -27.54 -7.69 17.32
CA LYS A 141 -27.04 -7.92 18.69
C LYS A 141 -27.23 -9.25 19.45
N ASN A 142 -28.04 -10.20 18.99
CA ASN A 142 -28.22 -11.52 19.60
C ASN A 142 -27.76 -12.67 18.68
N LYS A 143 -27.17 -12.37 17.51
CA LYS A 143 -26.76 -13.39 16.51
C LYS A 143 -25.31 -13.33 16.05
N VAL A 144 -24.51 -12.36 16.47
CA VAL A 144 -23.08 -12.30 16.09
C VAL A 144 -22.33 -13.52 16.63
N GLN A 145 -22.67 -13.98 17.83
CA GLN A 145 -22.15 -15.25 18.38
C GLN A 145 -22.67 -16.51 17.66
N GLU A 146 -23.81 -16.47 16.96
CA GLU A 146 -24.27 -17.63 16.16
C GLU A 146 -23.74 -17.62 14.72
N LYS A 147 -23.45 -16.44 14.15
CA LYS A 147 -22.80 -16.31 12.82
C LYS A 147 -21.30 -16.59 12.83
N LEU A 148 -20.70 -16.82 14.02
CA LEU A 148 -19.33 -17.32 14.22
C LEU A 148 -19.00 -18.60 13.43
N LYS A 149 -20.02 -19.31 12.90
CA LYS A 149 -19.87 -20.56 12.16
C LYS A 149 -19.83 -20.43 10.63
N HIS A 150 -20.13 -19.26 10.07
CA HIS A 150 -20.40 -19.15 8.63
C HIS A 150 -19.62 -18.01 7.95
N PHE A 151 -18.28 -18.07 7.94
CA PHE A 151 -17.46 -17.13 7.15
C PHE A 151 -17.83 -17.20 5.65
N GLU A 152 -18.32 -18.34 5.19
CA GLU A 152 -18.83 -18.56 3.85
C GLU A 152 -20.06 -17.73 3.49
N GLU A 153 -20.80 -17.19 4.46
CA GLU A 153 -21.93 -16.28 4.20
C GLU A 153 -21.51 -14.81 4.07
N LEU A 154 -20.26 -14.46 4.43
CA LEU A 154 -19.80 -13.08 4.40
C LEU A 154 -19.69 -12.58 2.96
N ARG A 155 -20.47 -11.53 2.67
CA ARG A 155 -20.36 -10.74 1.43
C ARG A 155 -19.52 -9.48 1.60
N GLY A 156 -19.44 -8.94 2.81
CA GLY A 156 -18.65 -7.75 3.11
C GLY A 156 -17.83 -7.96 4.38
N ALA A 157 -16.55 -7.58 4.35
CA ALA A 157 -15.67 -7.63 5.50
C ALA A 157 -14.80 -6.37 5.61
N SER A 158 -14.49 -5.97 6.84
CA SER A 158 -13.54 -4.93 7.14
C SER A 158 -12.56 -5.44 8.20
N VAL A 159 -11.28 -5.38 7.89
CA VAL A 159 -10.16 -5.70 8.80
C VAL A 159 -9.21 -4.50 8.89
N SER A 160 -9.77 -3.31 8.82
CA SER A 160 -9.06 -2.03 8.86
C SER A 160 -8.26 -1.86 10.14
N TYR A 161 -7.03 -1.34 10.01
CA TYR A 161 -6.09 -1.07 11.10
C TYR A 161 -5.79 -2.28 12.00
N LEU A 162 -5.81 -3.50 11.46
CA LEU A 162 -5.40 -4.71 12.18
C LEU A 162 -3.94 -5.11 11.89
N GLY A 163 -3.25 -4.37 11.03
CA GLY A 163 -1.86 -4.64 10.69
C GLY A 163 -1.70 -5.82 9.74
N VAL A 164 -2.65 -6.06 8.83
CA VAL A 164 -2.51 -7.08 7.79
C VAL A 164 -1.27 -6.77 6.95
N SER A 165 -0.28 -7.66 6.98
CA SER A 165 1.02 -7.45 6.31
C SER A 165 1.29 -8.44 5.19
N PHE A 166 0.56 -9.55 5.17
CA PHE A 166 0.59 -10.55 4.12
C PHE A 166 -0.77 -11.26 4.05
N VAL A 167 -1.09 -11.78 2.86
CA VAL A 167 -2.41 -12.36 2.56
C VAL A 167 -2.51 -13.79 3.09
N GLY A 168 -1.46 -14.62 2.88
CA GLY A 168 -1.47 -16.04 3.25
C GLY A 168 -1.80 -16.94 2.05
N SER A 169 -2.30 -18.15 2.31
CA SER A 169 -2.63 -19.14 1.27
C SER A 169 -3.96 -18.79 0.59
N SER A 170 -3.95 -18.69 -0.74
CA SER A 170 -5.17 -18.46 -1.53
C SER A 170 -6.24 -19.53 -1.31
N ASP A 171 -5.84 -20.80 -1.15
CA ASP A 171 -6.77 -21.91 -0.91
C ASP A 171 -7.46 -21.77 0.46
N GLU A 172 -6.72 -21.36 1.49
CA GLU A 172 -7.27 -21.17 2.84
C GLU A 172 -8.24 -19.99 2.87
N ILE A 173 -7.91 -18.90 2.16
CA ILE A 173 -8.78 -17.72 2.05
C ILE A 173 -10.07 -18.09 1.32
N ASN A 174 -9.96 -18.76 0.18
CA ASN A 174 -11.11 -19.20 -0.60
C ASN A 174 -12.00 -20.16 0.20
N ALA A 175 -11.41 -21.08 0.96
CA ALA A 175 -12.15 -22.00 1.82
C ALA A 175 -12.86 -21.28 2.98
N LEU A 176 -12.27 -20.20 3.51
CA LEU A 176 -12.82 -19.46 4.63
C LEU A 176 -13.93 -18.49 4.19
N VAL A 177 -13.67 -17.63 3.20
CA VAL A 177 -14.57 -16.54 2.77
C VAL A 177 -14.81 -16.57 1.25
N PRO A 178 -15.39 -17.66 0.69
CA PRO A 178 -15.56 -17.84 -0.76
C PRO A 178 -16.47 -16.80 -1.44
N ASN A 179 -17.41 -16.22 -0.70
CA ASN A 179 -18.47 -15.36 -1.24
C ASN A 179 -18.25 -13.86 -0.94
N LEU A 180 -17.02 -13.47 -0.59
CA LEU A 180 -16.72 -12.07 -0.27
C LEU A 180 -16.77 -11.19 -1.52
N GLU A 181 -17.63 -10.18 -1.50
CA GLU A 181 -17.88 -9.23 -2.59
C GLU A 181 -17.25 -7.85 -2.30
N GLU A 182 -17.19 -7.47 -1.01
CA GLU A 182 -16.63 -6.19 -0.55
C GLU A 182 -15.59 -6.40 0.55
N LEU A 183 -14.42 -5.81 0.40
CA LEU A 183 -13.34 -5.91 1.37
C LEU A 183 -12.70 -4.55 1.67
N ASP A 184 -12.67 -4.21 2.95
CA ASP A 184 -11.98 -3.05 3.48
C ASP A 184 -10.71 -3.44 4.24
N LEU A 185 -9.57 -3.03 3.67
CA LEU A 185 -8.21 -3.23 4.18
C LEU A 185 -7.58 -1.90 4.59
N THR A 186 -8.38 -0.88 4.92
CA THR A 186 -7.88 0.46 5.24
C THR A 186 -6.81 0.44 6.33
N GLY A 187 -5.68 1.11 6.09
CA GLY A 187 -4.64 1.35 7.09
C GLY A 187 -3.94 0.09 7.58
N ASN A 188 -3.72 -0.86 6.68
CA ASN A 188 -2.93 -2.06 6.94
C ASN A 188 -1.50 -1.89 6.42
N LEU A 189 -0.71 -2.97 6.45
CA LEU A 189 0.71 -2.98 6.12
C LEU A 189 0.99 -3.61 4.74
N LEU A 190 -0.05 -3.92 3.96
CA LEU A 190 0.10 -4.40 2.59
C LEU A 190 0.71 -3.29 1.73
N SER A 191 1.65 -3.68 0.88
CA SER A 191 2.39 -2.74 0.03
C SER A 191 2.63 -3.27 -1.38
N LYS A 192 2.66 -4.59 -1.56
CA LYS A 192 2.92 -5.23 -2.85
C LYS A 192 1.65 -5.46 -3.64
N TRP A 193 1.67 -5.10 -4.92
CA TRP A 193 0.57 -5.39 -5.85
C TRP A 193 0.36 -6.88 -6.10
N GLN A 194 1.41 -7.69 -5.98
CA GLN A 194 1.31 -9.14 -6.13
C GLN A 194 0.47 -9.78 -5.01
N ASP A 195 0.57 -9.27 -3.78
CA ASP A 195 -0.28 -9.71 -2.67
C ASP A 195 -1.75 -9.38 -2.96
N ILE A 196 -2.01 -8.18 -3.50
CA ILE A 196 -3.38 -7.77 -3.90
C ILE A 196 -3.92 -8.65 -5.04
N GLY A 197 -3.08 -9.00 -6.02
CA GLY A 197 -3.43 -9.97 -7.07
C GLY A 197 -3.80 -11.33 -6.50
N SER A 198 -2.96 -11.86 -5.61
CA SER A 198 -3.16 -13.17 -4.96
C SER A 198 -4.43 -13.23 -4.12
N LEU A 199 -4.77 -12.11 -3.48
CA LEU A 199 -6.02 -11.94 -2.74
C LEU A 199 -7.24 -11.94 -3.67
N CYS A 200 -7.16 -11.25 -4.81
CA CYS A 200 -8.26 -11.22 -5.79
C CYS A 200 -8.45 -12.58 -6.47
N ASP A 201 -7.36 -13.31 -6.73
CA ASP A 201 -7.43 -14.68 -7.25
C ASP A 201 -8.09 -15.63 -6.23
N ALA A 202 -7.81 -15.44 -4.94
CA ALA A 202 -8.43 -16.21 -3.85
C ALA A 202 -9.92 -15.88 -3.66
N LEU A 203 -10.36 -14.67 -4.04
CA LEU A 203 -11.70 -14.15 -3.81
C LEU A 203 -12.41 -13.85 -5.13
N PRO A 204 -12.95 -14.86 -5.83
CA PRO A 204 -13.51 -14.69 -7.16
C PRO A 204 -14.78 -13.82 -7.19
N ALA A 205 -15.46 -13.61 -6.07
CA ALA A 205 -16.63 -12.73 -5.98
C ALA A 205 -16.28 -11.26 -5.69
N LEU A 206 -15.01 -10.94 -5.38
CA LEU A 206 -14.61 -9.61 -4.92
C LEU A 206 -14.73 -8.58 -6.03
N GLY A 207 -15.56 -7.56 -5.79
CA GLY A 207 -15.83 -6.45 -6.73
C GLY A 207 -15.48 -5.08 -6.15
N VAL A 208 -15.55 -4.93 -4.82
CA VAL A 208 -15.22 -3.69 -4.11
C VAL A 208 -14.01 -3.91 -3.21
N LEU A 209 -12.94 -3.16 -3.45
CA LEU A 209 -11.71 -3.25 -2.65
C LEU A 209 -11.29 -1.87 -2.18
N ASN A 210 -11.15 -1.72 -0.86
CA ASN A 210 -10.63 -0.51 -0.24
C ASN A 210 -9.26 -0.73 0.39
N LEU A 211 -8.26 -0.04 -0.15
CA LEU A 211 -6.86 -0.06 0.27
C LEU A 211 -6.41 1.28 0.86
N THR A 212 -7.34 2.16 1.23
CA THR A 212 -7.03 3.49 1.79
C THR A 212 -5.94 3.42 2.85
N ASN A 213 -4.99 4.35 2.86
CA ASN A 213 -3.89 4.39 3.84
C ASN A 213 -2.94 3.16 3.83
N ASN A 214 -2.88 2.38 2.75
CA ASN A 214 -1.81 1.41 2.53
C ASN A 214 -0.74 2.05 1.62
N PHE A 215 0.53 2.00 2.03
CA PHE A 215 1.63 2.57 1.25
C PHE A 215 2.06 1.57 0.17
N MET A 216 1.60 1.78 -1.07
CA MET A 216 1.83 0.85 -2.18
C MET A 216 3.23 1.05 -2.77
N GLU A 217 3.89 -0.06 -3.13
CA GLU A 217 5.17 -0.01 -3.83
C GLU A 217 4.98 0.56 -5.24
N HIS A 218 5.94 1.40 -5.67
CA HIS A 218 5.93 2.04 -6.99
C HIS A 218 6.32 1.08 -8.13
N HIS A 219 6.84 -0.10 -7.79
CA HIS A 219 7.24 -1.12 -8.76
C HIS A 219 6.18 -2.21 -8.84
N VAL A 220 5.86 -2.62 -10.06
CA VAL A 220 4.97 -3.74 -10.36
C VAL A 220 5.80 -4.74 -11.19
N GLU A 221 6.28 -5.81 -10.55
CA GLU A 221 7.04 -6.87 -11.24
C GLU A 221 6.13 -7.65 -12.20
N GLU A 222 4.95 -8.03 -11.71
CA GLU A 222 3.91 -8.74 -12.46
C GLU A 222 2.57 -8.04 -12.24
N LEU A 223 1.83 -7.82 -13.32
CA LEU A 223 0.54 -7.13 -13.26
C LEU A 223 -0.51 -8.02 -12.57
N PRO A 224 -1.12 -7.58 -11.46
CA PRO A 224 -2.15 -8.36 -10.79
C PRO A 224 -3.39 -8.48 -11.67
N LEU A 225 -4.09 -9.61 -11.68
CA LEU A 225 -5.32 -9.77 -12.47
C LEU A 225 -6.56 -9.32 -11.68
N LEU A 226 -6.84 -8.02 -11.68
CA LEU A 226 -7.95 -7.40 -10.93
C LEU A 226 -9.27 -7.38 -11.73
N LYS A 227 -9.54 -8.44 -12.50
CA LYS A 227 -10.54 -8.43 -13.60
C LYS A 227 -11.98 -8.18 -13.18
N ARG A 228 -12.32 -8.37 -11.89
CA ARG A 228 -13.69 -8.21 -11.36
C ARG A 228 -13.87 -6.97 -10.48
N ILE A 229 -12.78 -6.28 -10.17
CA ILE A 229 -12.83 -5.09 -9.33
C ILE A 229 -13.51 -3.96 -10.13
N HIS A 230 -14.74 -3.65 -9.76
CA HIS A 230 -15.49 -2.52 -10.31
C HIS A 230 -15.33 -1.25 -9.47
N THR A 231 -15.02 -1.40 -8.18
CA THR A 231 -14.77 -0.26 -7.28
C THR A 231 -13.44 -0.45 -6.57
N LEU A 232 -12.50 0.47 -6.83
CA LEU A 232 -11.17 0.45 -6.21
C LEU A 232 -10.88 1.77 -5.49
N VAL A 233 -10.58 1.66 -4.19
CA VAL A 233 -10.28 2.81 -3.35
C VAL A 233 -8.81 2.80 -2.95
N LEU A 234 -8.05 3.76 -3.46
CA LEU A 234 -6.61 3.94 -3.28
C LEU A 234 -6.30 5.30 -2.66
N ASN A 235 -7.14 5.74 -1.72
CA ASN A 235 -6.97 7.05 -1.08
C ASN A 235 -5.73 7.04 -0.17
N ASN A 236 -4.93 8.12 -0.25
CA ASN A 236 -3.73 8.29 0.57
C ASN A 236 -2.81 7.05 0.55
N CYS A 237 -2.62 6.48 -0.65
CA CYS A 237 -1.74 5.33 -0.88
C CYS A 237 -0.35 5.74 -1.37
N GLY A 238 -0.10 7.04 -1.54
CA GLY A 238 1.16 7.58 -2.07
C GLY A 238 1.32 7.39 -3.58
N MET A 239 0.23 7.13 -4.29
CA MET A 239 0.29 6.76 -5.71
C MET A 239 0.45 7.95 -6.64
N THR A 240 1.29 7.79 -7.65
CA THR A 240 1.32 8.69 -8.81
C THR A 240 0.37 8.21 -9.90
N TRP A 241 -0.08 9.10 -10.79
CA TRP A 241 -0.95 8.66 -11.91
C TRP A 241 -0.22 7.71 -12.85
N LYS A 242 1.09 7.87 -13.02
CA LYS A 242 1.92 6.92 -13.78
C LYS A 242 1.75 5.51 -13.24
N GLU A 243 1.72 5.33 -11.92
CA GLU A 243 1.50 4.01 -11.31
C GLU A 243 0.09 3.49 -11.50
N VAL A 244 -0.93 4.37 -11.42
CA VAL A 244 -2.31 4.00 -11.75
C VAL A 244 -2.40 3.52 -13.21
N GLU A 245 -1.74 4.20 -14.14
CA GLU A 245 -1.73 3.84 -15.55
C GLU A 245 -1.00 2.52 -15.82
N MET A 246 0.01 2.15 -15.01
CA MET A 246 0.62 0.81 -15.10
C MET A 246 -0.40 -0.30 -14.82
N LEU A 247 -1.40 -0.06 -13.97
CA LEU A 247 -2.45 -1.02 -13.63
C LEU A 247 -3.61 -1.05 -14.65
N LYS A 248 -3.54 -0.27 -15.74
CA LYS A 248 -4.67 -0.16 -16.70
C LYS A 248 -5.09 -1.50 -17.30
N GLU A 249 -4.15 -2.40 -17.56
CA GLU A 249 -4.41 -3.72 -18.14
C GLU A 249 -5.00 -4.70 -17.11
N SER A 250 -4.75 -4.43 -15.82
CA SER A 250 -5.30 -5.17 -14.69
C SER A 250 -6.74 -4.78 -14.37
N LEU A 251 -7.06 -3.49 -14.52
CA LEU A 251 -8.30 -2.86 -14.08
C LEU A 251 -9.35 -2.79 -15.22
N THR A 252 -9.60 -3.91 -15.88
CA THR A 252 -10.48 -3.94 -17.07
C THR A 252 -11.96 -3.68 -16.77
N ALA A 253 -12.41 -3.95 -15.54
CA ALA A 253 -13.81 -3.81 -15.12
C ALA A 253 -14.05 -2.60 -14.21
N VAL A 254 -13.04 -1.74 -13.97
CA VAL A 254 -13.18 -0.65 -13.01
C VAL A 254 -14.18 0.40 -13.49
N GLU A 255 -15.18 0.67 -12.65
CA GLU A 255 -16.20 1.69 -12.84
C GLU A 255 -15.98 2.90 -11.91
N GLU A 256 -15.45 2.65 -10.71
CA GLU A 256 -15.20 3.68 -9.68
C GLU A 256 -13.76 3.60 -9.20
N LEU A 257 -13.02 4.69 -9.36
CA LEU A 257 -11.63 4.81 -8.91
C LEU A 257 -11.48 6.02 -7.98
N HIS A 258 -11.01 5.75 -6.76
CA HIS A 258 -10.81 6.79 -5.75
C HIS A 258 -9.32 6.96 -5.43
N LEU A 259 -8.82 8.17 -5.65
CA LEU A 259 -7.42 8.55 -5.52
C LEU A 259 -7.27 9.81 -4.65
N MET A 260 -8.14 9.97 -3.65
CA MET A 260 -8.12 11.13 -2.75
C MET A 260 -6.79 11.21 -1.99
N ALA A 261 -6.28 12.41 -1.73
CA ALA A 261 -5.12 12.64 -0.85
C ALA A 261 -3.82 11.92 -1.27
N ASN A 262 -3.62 11.62 -2.55
CA ASN A 262 -2.37 11.04 -3.08
C ASN A 262 -1.32 12.09 -3.46
N LYS A 263 -1.57 13.38 -3.19
CA LYS A 263 -0.68 14.50 -3.53
C LYS A 263 -0.41 14.62 -5.04
N LEU A 264 -1.30 14.10 -5.88
CA LEU A 264 -1.19 14.16 -7.34
C LEU A 264 -1.13 15.61 -7.80
N ARG A 265 -0.09 15.96 -8.55
CA ARG A 265 0.04 17.27 -9.20
C ARG A 265 -0.11 17.20 -10.71
N THR A 266 0.42 16.13 -11.30
CA THR A 266 0.46 15.87 -12.74
C THR A 266 -0.10 14.48 -13.04
N ILE A 267 -0.92 14.37 -14.08
CA ILE A 267 -1.51 13.11 -14.55
C ILE A 267 -0.54 12.36 -15.47
N MET A 268 0.10 13.04 -16.41
CA MET A 268 1.13 12.42 -17.25
C MET A 268 2.44 13.18 -17.14
N PRO A 269 3.58 12.51 -16.86
CA PRO A 269 4.88 13.14 -16.94
C PRO A 269 5.28 13.34 -18.41
N ALA A 270 5.61 14.57 -18.81
CA ALA A 270 6.47 14.78 -19.99
C ALA A 270 7.93 14.54 -19.55
N PRO A 271 8.84 13.93 -20.37
CA PRO A 271 8.93 14.05 -21.83
C PRO A 271 9.26 12.74 -22.59
N SER A 272 8.35 12.34 -23.47
CA SER A 272 8.58 11.50 -24.68
C SER A 272 7.31 11.43 -25.53
N VAL A 273 6.16 11.70 -24.92
CA VAL A 273 4.86 11.88 -25.58
C VAL A 273 4.54 13.39 -25.62
N PRO A 274 4.04 13.93 -26.74
CA PRO A 274 3.65 15.34 -26.83
C PRO A 274 2.69 15.72 -25.69
N VAL A 275 2.72 16.98 -25.26
CA VAL A 275 1.90 17.59 -24.19
C VAL A 275 0.38 17.40 -24.39
N THR A 276 -0.01 16.88 -25.55
CA THR A 276 -1.36 16.43 -25.95
C THR A 276 -1.65 14.96 -25.64
N ALA A 277 -0.85 14.28 -24.81
CA ALA A 277 -1.10 12.89 -24.43
C ALA A 277 -2.37 12.81 -23.56
N PHE A 278 -3.40 12.15 -24.07
CA PHE A 278 -4.63 11.88 -23.33
C PHE A 278 -4.53 10.52 -22.64
N VAL A 279 -5.20 10.39 -21.50
CA VAL A 279 -5.34 9.11 -20.81
C VAL A 279 -6.13 8.16 -21.70
N GLN A 280 -5.61 6.94 -21.87
CA GLN A 280 -6.24 5.86 -22.63
C GLN A 280 -6.50 4.65 -21.72
N GLY A 281 -7.45 3.80 -22.14
CA GLY A 281 -7.94 2.70 -21.32
C GLY A 281 -9.00 3.16 -20.32
N PHE A 282 -9.23 2.37 -19.26
CA PHE A 282 -10.28 2.63 -18.28
C PHE A 282 -11.67 2.81 -18.94
N ASP A 283 -11.97 1.98 -19.94
CA ASP A 283 -13.14 2.16 -20.81
C ASP A 283 -14.48 2.07 -20.07
N ASN A 284 -14.51 1.46 -18.88
CA ASN A 284 -15.69 1.34 -18.03
C ASN A 284 -15.72 2.38 -16.89
N LEU A 285 -14.73 3.26 -16.77
CA LEU A 285 -14.61 4.18 -15.64
C LEU A 285 -15.68 5.28 -15.71
N ARG A 286 -16.58 5.27 -14.74
CA ARG A 286 -17.73 6.18 -14.61
C ARG A 286 -17.50 7.24 -13.55
N LEU A 287 -16.76 6.92 -12.49
CA LEU A 287 -16.44 7.85 -11.41
C LEU A 287 -14.94 7.86 -11.16
N LEU A 288 -14.35 9.05 -11.27
CA LEU A 288 -12.96 9.31 -10.89
C LEU A 288 -12.93 10.36 -9.77
N ASN A 289 -12.44 9.96 -8.60
CA ASN A 289 -12.32 10.84 -7.46
C ASN A 289 -10.85 11.25 -7.23
N LEU A 290 -10.56 12.53 -7.46
CA LEU A 290 -9.25 13.15 -7.28
C LEU A 290 -9.30 14.26 -6.20
N GLU A 291 -10.25 14.19 -5.26
CA GLU A 291 -10.35 15.16 -4.15
C GLU A 291 -9.04 15.24 -3.35
N ASP A 292 -8.75 16.41 -2.78
CA ASP A 292 -7.63 16.63 -1.86
C ASP A 292 -6.25 16.28 -2.45
N ASN A 293 -6.05 16.61 -3.72
CA ASN A 293 -4.77 16.48 -4.41
C ASN A 293 -4.12 17.86 -4.64
N CYS A 294 -2.99 17.87 -5.35
CA CYS A 294 -2.20 19.07 -5.63
C CYS A 294 -2.34 19.59 -7.06
N ILE A 295 -3.39 19.20 -7.80
CA ILE A 295 -3.58 19.58 -9.21
C ILE A 295 -3.82 21.09 -9.29
N ASP A 296 -2.94 21.81 -9.97
CA ASP A 296 -2.94 23.27 -10.07
C ASP A 296 -3.27 23.80 -11.47
N SER A 297 -3.25 22.94 -12.50
CA SER A 297 -3.58 23.30 -13.88
C SER A 297 -4.78 22.52 -14.42
N TRP A 298 -5.65 23.22 -15.16
CA TRP A 298 -6.76 22.60 -15.89
C TRP A 298 -6.29 21.75 -17.08
N ASP A 299 -5.11 22.01 -17.63
CA ASP A 299 -4.50 21.18 -18.68
C ASP A 299 -4.34 19.72 -18.24
N GLU A 300 -4.06 19.49 -16.95
CA GLU A 300 -3.96 18.14 -16.38
C GLU A 300 -5.32 17.43 -16.39
N ILE A 301 -6.41 18.18 -16.20
CA ILE A 301 -7.77 17.65 -16.22
C ILE A 301 -8.22 17.33 -17.65
N LEU A 302 -7.82 18.17 -18.63
CA LEU A 302 -8.13 17.94 -20.04
C LEU A 302 -7.56 16.62 -20.57
N LYS A 303 -6.52 16.06 -19.94
CA LYS A 303 -5.96 14.74 -20.29
C LYS A 303 -6.97 13.61 -20.10
N PHE A 304 -7.99 13.77 -19.27
CA PHE A 304 -9.06 12.81 -19.08
C PHE A 304 -10.17 12.87 -20.15
N SER A 305 -10.09 13.79 -21.11
CA SER A 305 -11.15 14.00 -22.11
C SER A 305 -11.45 12.79 -23.01
N TYR A 306 -10.55 11.80 -23.08
CA TYR A 306 -10.72 10.58 -23.85
C TYR A 306 -11.35 9.43 -23.06
N LEU A 307 -11.61 9.61 -21.76
CA LEU A 307 -12.35 8.64 -20.94
C LEU A 307 -13.84 8.69 -21.31
N ARG A 308 -14.25 7.79 -22.21
CA ARG A 308 -15.56 7.84 -22.88
C ARG A 308 -16.75 7.60 -21.94
N SER A 309 -16.54 6.88 -20.86
CA SER A 309 -17.59 6.48 -19.92
C SER A 309 -17.65 7.34 -18.66
N LEU A 310 -16.78 8.36 -18.54
CA LEU A 310 -16.66 9.15 -17.32
C LEU A 310 -17.90 10.05 -17.12
N GLU A 311 -18.65 9.78 -16.06
CA GLU A 311 -19.87 10.50 -15.68
C GLU A 311 -19.61 11.49 -14.54
N GLN A 312 -18.71 11.14 -13.61
CA GLN A 312 -18.44 11.90 -12.39
C GLN A 312 -16.94 12.10 -12.21
N LEU A 313 -16.53 13.37 -12.06
CA LEU A 313 -15.16 13.75 -11.78
C LEU A 313 -15.13 14.65 -10.53
N HIS A 314 -14.55 14.17 -9.44
CA HIS A 314 -14.45 14.93 -8.20
C HIS A 314 -13.08 15.59 -8.07
N LEU A 315 -13.05 16.93 -7.99
CA LEU A 315 -11.83 17.74 -7.96
C LEU A 315 -11.75 18.66 -6.72
N ASN A 316 -12.61 18.47 -5.73
CA ASN A 316 -12.63 19.32 -4.53
C ASN A 316 -11.25 19.37 -3.85
N LYS A 317 -10.94 20.47 -3.16
CA LYS A 317 -9.68 20.65 -2.41
C LYS A 317 -8.40 20.47 -3.23
N ASN A 318 -8.45 20.66 -4.54
CA ASN A 318 -7.26 20.83 -5.38
C ASN A 318 -6.80 22.30 -5.39
N LYS A 319 -5.76 22.60 -6.18
CA LYS A 319 -5.13 23.93 -6.30
C LYS A 319 -5.49 24.65 -7.61
N LEU A 320 -6.57 24.22 -8.27
CA LEU A 320 -7.06 24.80 -9.52
C LEU A 320 -7.46 26.26 -9.33
N LYS A 321 -6.90 27.15 -10.15
CA LYS A 321 -7.21 28.59 -10.12
C LYS A 321 -8.17 29.02 -11.22
N HIS A 322 -8.13 28.33 -12.35
CA HIS A 322 -8.89 28.67 -13.55
C HIS A 322 -9.46 27.41 -14.17
N ILE A 323 -10.68 27.53 -14.71
CA ILE A 323 -11.39 26.47 -15.42
C ILE A 323 -11.74 27.04 -16.79
N TYR A 324 -11.44 26.29 -17.85
CA TYR A 324 -11.72 26.73 -19.21
C TYR A 324 -12.05 25.55 -20.13
N TYR A 325 -12.81 25.81 -21.18
CA TYR A 325 -13.05 24.83 -22.23
C TYR A 325 -12.06 25.10 -23.38
N PRO A 326 -11.30 24.11 -23.85
CA PRO A 326 -10.37 24.31 -24.96
C PRO A 326 -11.16 24.69 -26.23
N ALA A 327 -10.69 25.72 -26.94
CA ALA A 327 -11.37 26.25 -28.12
C ALA A 327 -11.47 25.25 -29.29
N ASN A 328 -10.57 24.27 -29.33
CA ASN A 328 -10.57 23.15 -30.27
C ASN A 328 -10.76 21.87 -29.48
N HIS A 329 -11.94 21.24 -29.59
CA HIS A 329 -12.11 19.87 -29.13
C HIS A 329 -11.22 18.95 -29.97
N PRO A 330 -10.32 18.16 -29.37
CA PRO A 330 -9.87 16.94 -30.01
C PRO A 330 -11.12 16.10 -30.22
N SER A 331 -11.45 15.78 -31.47
CA SER A 331 -12.53 14.83 -31.74
C SER A 331 -12.08 13.45 -31.20
N PRO A 332 -12.99 12.70 -30.53
CA PRO A 332 -12.66 11.43 -29.88
C PRO A 332 -12.33 10.28 -30.83
#